data_AF-A0A895AA70-F1
#
_entry.id   AF-A0A895AA70-F1
#
_cell.length_a   1.000
_cell.length_b   1.000
_cell.length_c   1.000
_cell.angle_alpha   90.00
_cell.angle_beta   90.00
_cell.angle_gamma   90.00
#
_symmetry.space_group_name_H-M   'P 1'
#
loop_
_entity.id
_entity.type
_entity.pdbx_description
1 polymer ?
#
loop_
_entity_poly.entity_id
_entity_poly.type
_entity_poly.pdbx_seq_one_letter_code
_entity_poly.pdbx_strand_id
1 'polypeptide(L)' 'MSVTGVCSICRAPGAQRVCDRCGSVVCDTHHDARGVCTDCAPDAGDHPPPGRR' A
#
# COMPACT_ATOMS: atom_id res chain seq x y z
N MET A 1 -4.37 -14.64 -17.29
CA MET A 1 -4.45 -13.18 -17.35
C MET A 1 -3.50 -12.64 -16.29
N SER A 2 -2.34 -12.10 -16.70
CA SER A 2 -1.33 -11.59 -15.77
C SER A 2 -1.59 -10.11 -15.52
N VAL A 3 -2.17 -9.78 -14.36
CA VAL A 3 -2.12 -8.40 -13.88
C VAL A 3 -0.68 -8.16 -13.45
N THR A 4 0.12 -7.64 -14.37
CA THR A 4 1.33 -6.92 -13.98
C THR A 4 0.85 -5.59 -13.43
N GLY A 5 0.74 -5.49 -12.11
CA GLY A 5 0.31 -4.26 -11.45
C GLY A 5 1.33 -3.14 -11.64
N VAL A 6 0.84 -1.91 -11.64
CA VAL A 6 1.67 -0.72 -11.44
C VAL A 6 1.57 -0.31 -9.99
N CYS A 7 2.64 0.26 -9.42
CA CYS A 7 2.62 0.68 -8.03
C CYS A 7 1.60 1.81 -7.86
N SER A 8 0.66 1.67 -6.93
CA SER A 8 -0.34 2.71 -6.68
C SER A 8 0.25 4.03 -6.17
N ILE A 9 1.49 4.01 -5.66
CA ILE A 9 2.20 5.19 -5.10
C ILE A 9 3.01 5.91 -6.16
N CYS A 10 4.01 5.23 -6.76
CA CYS A 10 4.91 5.86 -7.74
C CYS A 10 4.59 5.53 -9.21
N ARG A 11 3.57 4.71 -9.47
CA ARG A 11 3.22 4.18 -10.80
C ARG A 11 4.34 3.43 -11.52
N ALA A 12 5.36 2.98 -10.78
CA ALA A 12 6.39 2.12 -11.34
C ALA A 12 5.77 0.80 -11.85
N PRO A 13 6.14 0.33 -13.04
CA PRO A 13 5.73 -0.98 -13.54
C PRO A 13 6.40 -2.10 -12.71
N GLY A 14 5.80 -3.29 -12.71
CA GLY A 14 6.33 -4.44 -11.97
C GLY A 14 5.96 -4.47 -10.49
N ALA A 15 4.85 -3.82 -10.12
CA ALA A 15 4.29 -3.93 -8.79
C ALA A 15 3.54 -5.26 -8.65
N GLN A 16 3.87 -5.99 -7.60
CA GLN A 16 3.41 -7.35 -7.35
C GLN A 16 3.14 -7.61 -5.86
N ARG A 17 3.40 -6.63 -5.00
CA ARG A 17 3.14 -6.71 -3.56
C ARG A 17 1.78 -6.12 -3.27
N VAL A 18 0.94 -6.82 -2.52
CA VAL A 18 -0.40 -6.34 -2.14
C VAL A 18 -0.33 -5.85 -0.71
N CYS A 19 -0.83 -4.66 -0.45
CA CYS A 19 -0.98 -4.14 0.91
C CYS A 19 -2.15 -4.84 1.60
N ASP A 20 -1.90 -5.50 2.74
CA ASP A 20 -2.95 -6.18 3.52
C ASP A 20 -3.97 -5.22 4.15
N ARG A 21 -3.64 -3.93 4.28
CA ARG A 21 -4.52 -2.91 4.92
C ARG A 21 -5.49 -2.26 3.95
N CYS A 22 -5.06 -1.94 2.72
CA CYS A 22 -5.87 -1.22 1.74
C CYS A 22 -6.10 -1.99 0.42
N GLY A 23 -5.47 -3.15 0.24
CA GLY A 23 -5.58 -3.99 -0.95
C GLY A 23 -4.85 -3.45 -2.19
N SER A 24 -4.10 -2.35 -2.06
CA SER A 24 -3.39 -1.73 -3.20
C SER A 24 -2.15 -2.52 -3.60
N VAL A 25 -1.84 -2.53 -4.91
CA VAL A 25 -0.64 -3.18 -5.45
C VAL A 25 0.51 -2.17 -5.48
N VAL A 26 1.62 -2.51 -4.83
CA VAL A 26 2.81 -1.67 -4.68
C VAL A 26 4.09 -2.42 -5.07
N CYS A 27 5.15 -1.66 -5.40
CA CYS A 27 6.47 -2.22 -5.65
C CYS A 27 7.17 -2.54 -4.31
N ASP A 28 8.24 -3.33 -4.37
CA ASP A 28 8.98 -3.75 -3.16
C ASP A 28 9.51 -2.56 -2.34
N THR A 29 9.91 -1.47 -3.01
CA THR A 29 10.33 -0.22 -2.36
C THR A 29 9.24 0.41 -1.49
N HIS A 30 7.99 0.34 -1.92
CA HIS A 30 6.85 0.90 -1.21
C HIS A 30 6.09 -0.15 -0.40
N HIS A 31 6.61 -1.37 -0.31
CA HIS A 31 6.07 -2.44 0.50
C HIS A 31 6.90 -2.57 1.77
N ASP A 32 6.26 -2.38 2.92
CA ASP A 32 6.89 -2.51 4.22
C ASP A 32 7.06 -3.98 4.62
N ALA A 33 8.03 -4.25 5.49
CA ALA A 33 8.26 -5.60 6.03
C ALA A 33 7.04 -6.12 6.82
N ARG A 34 6.15 -5.24 7.27
CA ARG A 34 4.89 -5.58 7.97
C ARG A 34 3.77 -6.07 7.03
N GLY A 35 3.98 -6.11 5.70
CA GLY A 35 2.94 -6.52 4.74
C GLY A 35 1.99 -5.39 4.30
N VAL A 36 2.37 -4.13 4.55
CA VAL A 36 1.55 -2.95 4.22
C VAL A 36 2.34 -1.97 3.37
N CYS A 37 1.67 -1.11 2.61
CA CYS A 37 2.38 -0.08 1.83
C CYS A 37 2.92 1.04 2.73
N THR A 38 3.90 1.81 2.26
CA THR A 38 4.48 2.96 2.98
C THR A 38 3.52 4.11 3.25
N ASP A 39 2.31 4.10 2.69
CA ASP A 39 1.23 5.04 3.03
C ASP A 39 0.42 4.55 4.24
N CYS A 40 0.26 3.23 4.37
CA CYS A 40 -0.39 2.56 5.50
C CYS A 40 0.56 2.26 6.68
N ALA A 41 1.87 2.14 6.41
CA ALA A 41 2.93 1.94 7.39
C ALA A 41 3.12 3.10 8.40
N PRO A 42 3.06 4.40 8.00
CA PRO A 42 3.18 5.51 8.95
C PRO A 42 2.01 5.56 9.93
N ASP A 43 0.87 4.97 9.55
CA ASP A 43 -0.35 4.93 10.37
C ASP A 43 -0.40 3.75 11.36
N ALA A 44 0.76 3.20 11.75
CA ALA A 44 0.82 2.36 12.95
C ALA A 44 0.82 3.21 14.25
N GLY A 45 0.71 4.55 14.14
CA GLY A 45 0.82 5.48 15.26
C GLY A 45 -0.36 6.43 15.50
N ASP A 46 -1.02 7.02 14.49
CA ASP A 46 -2.01 8.08 14.75
C ASP A 46 -2.89 8.41 13.51
N HIS A 47 -4.00 7.68 13.33
CA HIS A 47 -5.21 8.31 12.79
C HIS A 47 -6.41 7.91 13.63
N PRO A 48 -7.02 8.85 14.38
CA PRO A 48 -8.41 8.66 14.78
C PRO A 48 -9.27 8.54 13.50
N PRO A 49 -10.29 7.66 13.47
CA PRO A 49 -11.17 7.53 12.32
C PRO A 49 -11.76 8.91 11.98
N PRO A 50 -11.99 9.26 10.69
CA PRO A 50 -12.64 10.51 10.35
C PRO A 50 -13.98 10.54 11.06
N GLY A 51 -14.10 11.47 12.02
CA GLY A 51 -15.29 11.65 12.85
C GLY A 51 -16.50 11.81 11.93
N ARG A 52 -17.33 10.78 11.90
CA ARG A 52 -18.56 10.76 11.11
C ARG A 52 -19.55 11.70 11.81
N ARG A 53 -19.73 12.91 11.28
CA ARG A 53 -20.86 13.79 11.60
C ARG A 53 -22.03 13.49 10.69
#